data_AF-A0A6N6WTM3-F1
#
_entry.id   AF-A0A6N6WTM3-F1
#
_cell.length_a   1.000
_cell.length_b   1.000
_cell.length_c   1.000
_cell.angle_alpha   90.00
_cell.angle_beta   90.00
_cell.angle_gamma   90.00
#
_symmetry.space_group_name_H-M   'P 1'
#
loop_
_entity.id
_entity.type
_entity.pdbx_description
1 polymer ?
#
loop_
_entity_poly.entity_id
_entity_poly.type
_entity_poly.pdbx_seq_one_letter_code
_entity_poly.pdbx_strand_id
1 'polypeptide(L)'
;MLAFIRFLFAGLLLVISHAFAATVQDEHGTFTLEKTPQRIVVLELSFADALAAVDVSPIGIADDNDAKRILPEVRAHLKPWQSVGTRAQPSLEAIAALKPDLIIADSSRHAGVYIALQQIAPV
;
A
#
# COMPACT_ATOMS: atom_id res chain seq x y z
N MET A 1 -29.72 -14.75 52.77
CA MET A 1 -29.31 -15.44 51.54
C MET A 1 -29.18 -14.40 50.43
N LEU A 2 -27.92 -14.08 50.08
CA LEU A 2 -27.39 -13.34 48.93
C LEU A 2 -27.91 -11.92 48.58
N ALA A 3 -27.08 -10.92 48.89
CA ALA A 3 -27.11 -9.58 48.31
C ALA A 3 -26.60 -9.63 46.85
N PHE A 4 -27.41 -9.15 45.90
CA PHE A 4 -27.06 -9.02 44.48
C PHE A 4 -26.32 -7.70 44.25
N ILE A 5 -24.98 -7.77 44.25
CA ILE A 5 -24.11 -6.67 43.84
C ILE A 5 -24.18 -6.56 42.30
N ARG A 6 -24.84 -5.52 41.80
CA ARG A 6 -24.79 -5.10 40.39
C ARG A 6 -23.51 -4.29 40.17
N PHE A 7 -22.41 -4.94 39.82
CA PHE A 7 -21.25 -4.24 39.25
C PHE A 7 -21.51 -3.97 37.77
N LEU A 8 -21.78 -2.70 37.45
CA LEU A 8 -21.78 -2.18 36.09
C LEU A 8 -20.31 -2.09 35.63
N PHE A 9 -19.79 -3.14 35.00
CA PHE A 9 -18.47 -3.12 34.38
C PHE A 9 -18.57 -2.31 33.07
N ALA A 10 -18.37 -1.00 33.17
CA ALA A 10 -18.09 -0.16 32.01
C ALA A 10 -16.68 -0.50 31.51
N GLY A 11 -16.60 -1.51 30.64
CA GLY A 11 -15.37 -1.88 29.95
C GLY A 11 -14.97 -0.79 28.97
N LEU A 12 -14.07 0.11 29.40
CA LEU A 12 -13.32 1.00 28.53
C LEU A 12 -12.42 0.13 27.64
N LEU A 13 -12.89 -0.20 26.43
CA LEU A 13 -12.05 -0.75 25.38
C LEU A 13 -11.06 0.34 24.97
N LEU A 14 -9.90 0.36 25.62
CA LEU A 14 -8.73 1.08 25.16
C LEU A 14 -8.31 0.42 23.85
N VAL A 15 -8.73 0.96 22.71
CA VAL A 15 -8.12 0.61 21.42
C VAL A 15 -6.71 1.17 21.50
N ILE A 16 -5.73 0.31 21.77
CA ILE A 16 -4.32 0.68 21.80
C ILE A 16 -3.89 0.92 20.35
N SER A 17 -4.04 2.16 19.90
CA SER A 17 -3.46 2.65 18.65
C SER A 17 -1.94 2.56 18.76
N HIS A 18 -1.34 1.52 18.16
CA HIS A 18 0.11 1.46 18.00
C HIS A 18 0.50 2.51 16.97
N ALA A 19 1.02 3.66 17.41
CA ALA A 19 1.61 4.65 16.53
C ALA A 19 2.91 4.05 15.96
N PHE A 20 2.85 3.60 14.71
CA PHE A 20 4.01 3.13 13.96
C PHE A 20 4.42 4.23 12.98
N ALA A 21 5.48 4.96 13.32
CA ALA A 21 6.10 5.92 12.42
C ALA A 21 7.40 5.33 11.87
N ALA A 22 7.53 5.25 10.55
CA ALA A 22 8.76 4.82 9.88
C ALA A 22 9.26 5.93 8.97
N THR A 23 10.48 6.40 9.24
CA THR A 23 11.18 7.34 8.36
C THR A 23 11.91 6.55 7.28
N VAL A 24 11.60 6.86 6.02
CA VAL A 24 12.15 6.19 4.84
C VAL A 24 12.98 7.20 4.07
N GLN A 25 14.12 6.74 3.56
CA GLN A 25 14.93 7.50 2.61
C GLN A 25 14.83 6.83 1.23
N ASP A 26 14.56 7.63 0.20
CA ASP A 26 14.49 7.22 -1.19
C ASP A 26 15.35 8.14 -2.09
N GLU A 27 15.18 8.02 -3.40
CA GLU A 27 15.90 8.83 -4.40
C GLU A 27 15.47 10.32 -4.41
N HIS A 28 14.37 10.67 -3.75
CA HIS A 28 13.82 12.03 -3.67
C HIS A 28 13.99 12.69 -2.30
N GLY A 29 14.50 11.96 -1.30
CA GLY A 29 14.87 12.48 0.01
C GLY A 29 14.35 11.61 1.13
N THR A 30 13.85 12.25 2.19
CA THR A 30 13.33 11.56 3.37
C THR A 30 11.88 11.94 3.60
N PHE A 31 11.03 10.95 3.87
CA PHE A 31 9.66 11.16 4.31
C PHE A 31 9.29 10.20 5.44
N THR A 32 8.22 10.51 6.17
CA THR A 32 7.75 9.68 7.29
C THR A 32 6.40 9.07 6.95
N LEU A 33 6.31 7.75 7.12
CA LEU A 33 5.07 7.00 7.10
C LEU A 33 4.51 6.97 8.52
N GLU A 34 3.43 7.72 8.77
CA GLU A 34 2.78 7.85 10.09
C GLU A 34 2.06 6.58 10.57
N LYS A 35 1.86 5.63 9.66
CA LYS A 35 1.21 4.33 9.91
C LYS A 35 1.76 3.30 8.95
N THR A 36 1.62 2.02 9.31
CA THR A 36 1.90 0.91 8.38
C THR A 36 0.95 0.98 7.18
N PRO A 37 1.45 1.13 5.94
CA PRO A 37 0.61 1.18 4.75
C PRO A 37 -0.24 -0.09 4.60
N GLN A 38 -1.50 0.06 4.24
CA GLN A 38 -2.45 -1.05 4.06
C GLN A 38 -2.98 -1.14 2.62
N ARG A 39 -2.81 -0.09 1.82
CA ARG A 39 -3.37 0.11 0.48
C ARG A 39 -2.27 0.54 -0.46
N ILE A 40 -1.41 -0.40 -0.82
CA ILE A 40 -0.20 -0.12 -1.58
C ILE A 40 -0.48 -0.30 -3.08
N VAL A 41 -0.03 0.67 -3.89
CA VAL A 41 0.05 0.55 -5.35
C VAL A 41 1.52 0.47 -5.75
N VAL A 42 1.85 -0.43 -6.68
CA VAL A 42 3.23 -0.59 -7.18
C VAL A 42 3.30 -0.38 -8.70
N LEU A 43 4.30 0.36 -9.16
CA LEU A 43 4.42 0.75 -10.57
C LEU A 43 5.53 0.01 -11.33
N GLU A 44 6.12 -1.02 -10.72
CA GLU A 44 7.06 -1.95 -11.34
C GLU A 44 6.80 -3.39 -10.88
N LEU A 45 7.19 -4.36 -11.72
CA LEU A 45 7.00 -5.78 -11.43
C LEU A 45 7.90 -6.24 -10.27
N SER A 46 9.11 -5.68 -10.16
CA SER A 46 10.06 -5.96 -9.07
C SER A 46 9.53 -5.50 -7.70
N PHE A 47 8.72 -4.45 -7.65
CA PHE A 47 8.10 -4.00 -6.40
C PHE A 47 6.93 -4.91 -5.99
N ALA A 48 6.19 -5.45 -6.96
CA ALA A 48 5.20 -6.50 -6.66
C ALA A 48 5.88 -7.76 -6.08
N ASP A 49 7.02 -8.16 -6.64
CA ASP A 49 7.86 -9.25 -6.13
C ASP A 49 8.37 -8.96 -4.70
N ALA A 50 8.93 -7.76 -4.48
CA ALA A 50 9.41 -7.35 -3.17
C ALA A 50 8.32 -7.38 -2.08
N LEU A 51 7.08 -6.96 -2.40
CA LEU A 51 5.96 -7.06 -1.45
C LEU A 51 5.55 -8.52 -1.21
N ALA A 52 5.51 -9.34 -2.26
CA ALA A 52 5.20 -10.76 -2.14
C ALA A 52 6.19 -11.49 -1.23
N ALA A 53 7.48 -11.16 -1.32
CA ALA A 53 8.54 -11.75 -0.50
C ALA A 53 8.40 -11.50 1.01
N VAL A 54 7.60 -10.50 1.40
CA VAL A 54 7.29 -10.17 2.81
C VAL A 54 5.81 -10.34 3.14
N ASP A 55 5.10 -11.18 2.38
CA ASP A 55 3.68 -11.53 2.56
C ASP A 55 2.72 -10.31 2.52
N VAL A 56 3.09 -9.27 1.79
CA VAL A 56 2.25 -8.08 1.54
C VAL A 56 1.70 -8.12 0.12
N SER A 57 0.40 -7.85 -0.04
CA SER A 57 -0.24 -7.78 -1.36
C SER A 57 -0.61 -6.33 -1.72
N PRO A 58 -0.19 -5.81 -2.88
CA PRO A 58 -0.65 -4.52 -3.36
C PRO A 58 -2.11 -4.60 -3.82
N ILE A 59 -2.84 -3.48 -3.71
CA ILE A 59 -4.20 -3.35 -4.23
C ILE A 59 -4.23 -2.96 -5.71
N GLY A 60 -3.10 -2.47 -6.24
CA GLY A 60 -2.95 -2.16 -7.65
C GLY A 60 -1.52 -2.31 -8.15
N ILE A 61 -1.39 -2.74 -9.41
CA ILE A 61 -0.11 -3.01 -10.07
C ILE A 61 -0.14 -2.41 -11.47
N ALA A 62 0.90 -1.67 -11.86
CA ALA A 62 1.15 -1.35 -13.26
C ALA A 62 1.71 -2.60 -13.95
N ASP A 63 0.82 -3.48 -14.43
CA ASP A 63 1.15 -4.81 -14.95
C ASP A 63 1.25 -4.85 -16.49
N ASP A 64 1.39 -3.69 -17.14
CA ASP A 64 1.36 -3.55 -18.60
C ASP A 64 0.04 -4.03 -19.24
N ASN A 65 -1.06 -3.99 -18.47
CA ASN A 65 -2.36 -4.55 -18.82
C ASN A 65 -2.33 -6.07 -19.07
N ASP A 66 -1.33 -6.77 -18.51
CA ASP A 66 -1.17 -8.21 -18.65
C ASP A 66 -0.70 -8.82 -17.33
N ALA A 67 -1.64 -9.37 -16.56
CA ALA A 67 -1.35 -10.08 -15.33
C ALA A 67 -0.36 -11.25 -15.50
N LYS A 68 -0.16 -11.76 -16.72
CA LYS A 68 0.83 -12.80 -17.01
C LYS A 68 2.28 -12.32 -16.91
N ARG A 69 2.52 -11.00 -16.91
CA ARG A 69 3.84 -10.38 -16.73
C ARG A 69 4.41 -10.58 -15.32
N ILE A 70 3.54 -10.71 -14.32
CA ILE A 70 3.98 -11.11 -12.97
C ILE A 70 4.29 -12.61 -13.00
N LEU A 71 5.44 -13.00 -12.45
CA LEU A 71 5.84 -14.41 -12.44
C LEU A 71 4.80 -15.27 -11.69
N PRO A 72 4.50 -16.51 -12.16
CA PRO A 72 3.53 -17.38 -11.50
C PRO A 72 3.78 -17.59 -10.00
N GLU A 73 5.04 -17.77 -9.62
CA GLU A 73 5.50 -17.91 -8.24
C GLU A 73 5.16 -16.66 -7.42
N VAL A 74 5.42 -15.46 -7.93
CA VAL A 74 5.05 -14.20 -7.27
C VAL A 74 3.53 -14.09 -7.13
N ARG A 75 2.78 -14.34 -8.21
CA ARG A 75 1.31 -14.28 -8.18
C ARG A 75 0.68 -15.21 -7.13
N ALA A 76 1.30 -16.35 -6.84
CA ALA A 76 0.78 -17.30 -5.86
C ALA A 76 0.75 -16.72 -4.43
N HIS A 77 1.58 -15.71 -4.14
CA HIS A 77 1.62 -15.02 -2.85
C HIS A 77 0.78 -13.73 -2.82
N LEU A 78 0.22 -13.32 -3.95
CA LEU A 78 -0.55 -12.08 -4.06
C LEU A 78 -2.06 -12.34 -4.01
N LYS A 79 -2.77 -11.49 -3.26
CA LYS A 79 -4.21 -11.33 -3.40
C LYS A 79 -4.56 -10.73 -4.78
N PRO A 80 -5.82 -10.84 -5.25
CA PRO A 80 -6.26 -10.15 -6.46
C PRO A 80 -5.95 -8.64 -6.39
N TRP A 81 -5.39 -8.09 -7.46
CA TRP A 81 -5.09 -6.67 -7.60
C TRP A 81 -5.88 -6.07 -8.77
N GLN A 82 -5.98 -4.74 -8.79
CA GLN A 82 -6.47 -3.98 -9.93
C GLN A 82 -5.30 -3.55 -10.81
N SER A 83 -5.35 -3.82 -12.12
CA SER A 83 -4.37 -3.21 -13.03
C SER A 83 -4.56 -1.69 -13.04
N VAL A 84 -3.45 -0.96 -12.91
CA VAL A 84 -3.41 0.51 -13.02
C VAL A 84 -2.75 0.96 -14.34
N GLY A 85 -2.75 0.10 -15.35
CA GLY A 85 -2.25 0.42 -16.68
C GLY A 85 -0.81 -0.05 -16.92
N THR A 86 -0.10 0.68 -17.76
CA THR A 86 1.27 0.33 -18.15
C THR A 86 2.30 0.92 -17.22
N ARG A 87 3.47 0.29 -17.10
CA ARG A 87 4.59 0.87 -16.36
C ARG A 87 5.09 2.14 -17.03
N ALA A 88 5.13 2.15 -18.37
CA ALA A 88 5.55 3.33 -19.14
C ALA A 88 4.64 4.55 -18.90
N GLN A 89 3.34 4.32 -18.76
CA GLN A 89 2.34 5.34 -18.50
C GLN A 89 1.22 4.76 -17.61
N PRO A 90 1.39 4.84 -16.28
CA PRO A 90 0.37 4.41 -15.33
C PRO A 90 -0.85 5.33 -15.39
N SER A 91 -2.04 4.78 -15.16
CA SER A 91 -3.28 5.55 -15.09
C SER A 91 -3.42 6.21 -13.72
N LEU A 92 -3.15 7.52 -13.65
CA LEU A 92 -3.34 8.32 -12.43
C LEU A 92 -4.79 8.25 -11.92
N GLU A 93 -5.76 8.16 -12.82
CA GLU A 93 -7.17 8.00 -12.46
C GLU A 93 -7.43 6.66 -11.78
N ALA A 94 -6.92 5.55 -12.35
CA ALA A 94 -7.08 4.23 -11.75
C ALA A 94 -6.37 4.15 -10.38
N ILE A 95 -5.19 4.75 -10.26
CA ILE A 95 -4.46 4.84 -8.99
C ILE A 95 -5.28 5.64 -7.96
N ALA A 96 -5.78 6.82 -8.32
CA ALA A 96 -6.58 7.65 -7.41
C ALA A 96 -7.88 6.96 -6.98
N ALA A 97 -8.55 6.24 -7.89
CA ALA A 97 -9.77 5.50 -7.60
C ALA A 97 -9.56 4.40 -6.54
N LEU A 98 -8.35 3.81 -6.48
CA LEU A 98 -7.98 2.83 -5.48
C LEU A 98 -7.74 3.43 -4.08
N LYS A 99 -7.62 4.76 -3.95
CA LYS A 99 -7.32 5.46 -2.68
C LYS A 99 -6.15 4.80 -1.93
N PRO A 100 -4.95 4.71 -2.53
CA PRO A 100 -3.79 4.14 -1.87
C PRO A 100 -3.36 4.98 -0.67
N ASP A 101 -2.65 4.35 0.26
CA ASP A 101 -1.92 5.04 1.33
C ASP A 101 -0.40 4.98 1.19
N LEU A 102 0.08 4.29 0.14
CA LEU A 102 1.46 4.34 -0.36
C LEU A 102 1.45 3.98 -1.85
N ILE A 103 2.26 4.69 -2.65
CA ILE A 103 2.59 4.33 -4.02
C ILE A 103 4.09 4.02 -4.06
N ILE A 104 4.51 2.95 -4.70
CA ILE A 104 5.94 2.65 -4.90
C ILE A 104 6.24 2.80 -6.39
N ALA A 105 7.04 3.81 -6.73
CA ALA A 105 7.35 4.20 -8.10
C ALA A 105 8.84 4.06 -8.43
N ASP A 106 9.14 3.67 -9.66
CA ASP A 106 10.51 3.75 -10.20
C ASP A 106 10.91 5.22 -10.43
N SER A 107 12.05 5.62 -9.86
CA SER A 107 12.53 7.01 -9.85
C SER A 107 12.90 7.55 -11.23
N SER A 108 13.24 6.67 -12.19
CA SER A 108 13.56 7.08 -13.55
C SER A 108 12.31 7.12 -14.43
N ARG A 109 11.57 6.01 -14.49
CA ARG A 109 10.41 5.85 -15.38
C ARG A 109 9.28 6.80 -15.01
N HIS A 110 9.06 7.03 -13.72
CA HIS A 110 7.93 7.82 -13.23
C HIS A 110 8.29 9.25 -12.85
N ALA A 111 9.53 9.69 -13.12
CA ALA A 111 9.96 11.06 -12.85
C ALA A 111 8.99 12.12 -13.41
N GLY A 112 8.46 11.90 -14.61
CA GLY A 112 7.52 12.82 -15.27
C GLY A 112 6.13 12.89 -14.62
N VAL A 113 5.74 11.92 -13.81
CA VAL A 113 4.43 11.87 -13.13
C VAL A 113 4.53 11.91 -11.60
N TYR A 114 5.74 11.99 -11.04
CA TYR A 114 6.02 11.97 -9.61
C TYR A 114 5.17 12.97 -8.82
N ILE A 115 5.15 14.23 -9.26
CA ILE A 115 4.37 15.29 -8.58
C ILE A 115 2.87 14.97 -8.56
N ALA A 116 2.35 14.38 -9.64
CA ALA A 116 0.95 14.00 -9.71
C ALA A 116 0.64 12.79 -8.82
N LEU A 117 1.54 11.82 -8.74
CA LEU A 117 1.43 10.68 -7.82
C LEU A 117 1.44 11.14 -6.35
N GLN A 118 2.29 12.11 -6.00
CA GLN A 118 2.35 12.68 -4.65
C GLN A 118 1.06 13.37 -4.22
N GLN A 119 0.25 13.88 -5.16
CA GLN A 119 -1.07 14.44 -4.83
C GLN A 119 -2.08 13.35 -4.45
N ILE A 120 -1.80 12.08 -4.76
CA ILE A 120 -2.69 10.95 -4.47
C ILE A 120 -2.34 10.32 -3.11
N ALA A 121 -1.07 10.01 -2.90
CA ALA A 121 -0.55 9.38 -1.69
C ALA A 121 0.96 9.65 -1.56
N PRO A 122 1.59 9.36 -0.40
CA PRO A 122 3.05 9.27 -0.33
C PRO A 122 3.60 8.34 -1.42
N VAL A 123 4.69 8.78 -2.07
CA VAL A 123 5.39 8.08 -3.17
C VAL A 123 6.81 7.81 -2.74
#